data_AF-A0A348PTE3-F1
#
_entry.id   AF-A0A348PTE3-F1
#
_cell.length_a   1.000
_cell.length_b   1.000
_cell.length_c   1.000
_cell.angle_alpha   90.00
_cell.angle_beta   90.00
_cell.angle_gamma   90.00
#
_symmetry.space_group_name_H-M   'P 1'
#
loop_
_entity.id
_entity.type
_entity.pdbx_description
1 polymer ?
#
loop_
_entity_poly.entity_id
_entity_poly.type
_entity_poly.pdbx_seq_one_letter_code
_entity_poly.pdbx_strand_id
1 'polypeptide(L)'
;MKDVFHKLVNAGIFPDTSIELIDEIRAINSIKIQGALLVWVAGITTMYFMPAHWMFIFSLISVHLIAVLAVLVLNSRKEYALAKNIFIIDPAILILCLSGYFGLEANFQYMALICFLAFLFLFKRRPSNNLLVFSSYMFFTVIGTLILFLFDIELTQLSNEEVTSLRVASYSLSTGLTIMMGVVLYESSSKRNAKTEETLM
;
A
#
# COMPACT_ATOMS: atom_id res chain seq x y z
N MET A 1 12.90 10.17 17.00
CA MET A 1 11.93 9.58 16.05
C MET A 1 11.69 10.46 14.82
N LYS A 2 11.38 11.76 14.98
CA LYS A 2 11.18 12.68 13.84
C LYS A 2 12.34 12.69 12.84
N ASP A 3 13.58 12.68 13.32
CA ASP A 3 14.76 12.67 12.45
C ASP A 3 14.94 11.38 11.65
N VAL A 4 14.58 10.23 12.23
CA VAL A 4 14.67 8.93 11.55
C VAL A 4 13.61 8.85 10.45
N PHE A 5 12.36 9.21 10.77
CA PHE A 5 11.29 9.27 9.78
C PHE A 5 11.63 10.23 8.64
N HIS A 6 12.12 11.43 8.96
CA HIS A 6 12.54 12.40 7.96
C HIS A 6 13.68 11.87 7.07
N LYS A 7 14.67 11.18 7.65
CA LYS A 7 15.76 10.54 6.88
C LYS A 7 15.22 9.45 5.94
N LEU A 8 14.31 8.60 6.41
CA LEU A 8 13.73 7.53 5.60
C LEU A 8 12.84 8.07 4.47
N VAL A 9 12.02 9.09 4.74
CA VAL A 9 11.18 9.74 3.72
C VAL A 9 12.03 10.38 2.62
N ASN A 10 13.17 10.97 2.97
CA ASN A 10 14.09 11.58 2.01
C ASN A 10 15.12 10.60 1.41
N ALA A 11 15.03 9.30 1.69
CA ALA A 11 15.93 8.32 1.12
C ALA A 11 15.79 8.27 -0.41
N GLY A 12 16.90 8.40 -1.13
CA GLY A 12 16.92 8.41 -2.59
C GLY A 12 16.74 9.78 -3.24
N ILE A 13 16.68 10.86 -2.45
CA ILE A 13 16.73 12.24 -2.95
C ILE A 13 18.18 12.71 -3.00
N PHE A 14 18.60 13.13 -4.18
CA PHE A 14 19.94 13.65 -4.45
C PHE A 14 19.87 15.09 -4.99
N PRO A 15 20.96 15.87 -4.97
CA PRO A 15 20.97 17.25 -5.47
C PRO A 15 20.53 17.40 -6.93
N ASP A 16 20.71 16.36 -7.75
CA ASP A 16 20.34 16.29 -9.16
C ASP A 16 18.90 15.78 -9.41
N THR A 17 18.15 15.45 -8.36
CA THR A 17 16.78 14.90 -8.50
C THR A 17 15.79 15.99 -8.87
N SER A 18 15.00 15.78 -9.94
CA SER A 18 14.00 16.78 -10.36
C SER A 18 12.92 16.97 -9.29
N ILE A 19 12.33 18.18 -9.22
CA ILE A 19 11.33 18.53 -8.19
C ILE A 19 10.13 17.58 -8.24
N GLU A 20 9.69 17.18 -9.44
CA GLU A 20 8.56 16.26 -9.59
C GLU A 20 8.88 14.88 -9.04
N LEU A 21 10.13 14.43 -9.22
CA LEU A 21 10.60 13.12 -8.76
C LEU A 21 10.84 13.12 -7.25
N ILE A 22 11.26 14.25 -6.68
CA ILE A 22 11.36 14.45 -5.22
C ILE A 22 10.00 14.23 -4.55
N ASP A 23 8.93 14.85 -5.06
CA ASP A 23 7.59 14.72 -4.51
C ASP A 23 7.10 13.25 -4.58
N GLU A 24 7.35 12.58 -5.71
CA GLU A 24 6.98 11.17 -5.91
C GLU A 24 7.73 10.24 -4.95
N ILE A 25 9.05 10.37 -4.82
CA ILE A 25 9.88 9.56 -3.90
C ILE A 25 9.43 9.75 -2.45
N ARG A 26 9.23 11.01 -2.01
CA ARG A 26 8.78 11.30 -0.64
C ARG A 26 7.44 10.65 -0.35
N ALA A 27 6.50 10.74 -1.28
CA ALA A 27 5.17 10.19 -1.10
C ALA A 27 5.21 8.65 -1.05
N ILE A 28 5.95 8.00 -1.96
CA ILE A 28 6.19 6.55 -1.96
C ILE A 28 6.77 6.10 -0.61
N ASN A 29 7.87 6.73 -0.17
CA ASN A 29 8.56 6.36 1.07
C ASN A 29 7.66 6.59 2.29
N SER A 30 7.00 7.74 2.38
CA SER A 30 6.11 8.08 3.48
C SER A 30 4.95 7.09 3.59
N ILE A 31 4.26 6.81 2.47
CA ILE A 31 3.14 5.87 2.44
C ILE A 31 3.61 4.46 2.79
N LYS A 32 4.79 4.01 2.32
CA LYS A 32 5.30 2.68 2.69
C LYS A 32 5.61 2.54 4.17
N ILE A 33 6.24 3.55 4.77
CA ILE A 33 6.59 3.49 6.20
C ILE A 33 5.32 3.55 7.05
N GLN A 34 4.39 4.47 6.76
CA GLN A 34 3.13 4.57 7.48
C GLN A 34 2.24 3.34 7.27
N GLY A 35 2.18 2.84 6.03
CA GLY A 35 1.49 1.60 5.67
C GLY A 35 2.07 0.39 6.39
N ALA A 36 3.40 0.29 6.49
CA ALA A 36 4.05 -0.78 7.24
C ALA A 36 3.64 -0.79 8.72
N LEU A 37 3.62 0.39 9.36
CA LEU A 37 3.16 0.52 10.74
C LEU A 37 1.69 0.08 10.88
N LEU A 38 0.82 0.49 9.95
CA LEU A 38 -0.59 0.08 9.94
C LEU A 38 -0.74 -1.45 9.80
N VAL A 39 -0.05 -2.05 8.82
CA VAL A 39 -0.06 -3.49 8.57
C VAL A 39 0.49 -4.26 9.76
N TRP A 40 1.54 -3.75 10.41
CA TRP A 40 2.13 -4.38 11.59
C TRP A 40 1.20 -4.36 12.78
N VAL A 41 0.61 -3.20 13.08
CA VAL A 41 -0.34 -3.07 14.20
C VAL A 41 -1.56 -3.98 13.95
N ALA A 42 -2.13 -3.95 12.74
CA ALA A 42 -3.26 -4.80 12.40
C ALA A 42 -2.88 -6.29 12.42
N GLY A 43 -1.72 -6.64 11.90
CA GLY A 43 -1.22 -8.01 11.87
C GLY A 43 -0.96 -8.57 13.27
N ILE A 44 -0.23 -7.85 14.13
CA ILE A 44 0.01 -8.25 15.53
C ILE A 44 -1.30 -8.38 16.30
N THR A 45 -2.21 -7.42 16.11
CA THR A 45 -3.54 -7.48 16.73
C THR A 45 -4.30 -8.73 16.28
N THR A 46 -4.29 -9.03 14.98
CA THR A 46 -4.93 -10.23 14.43
C THR A 46 -4.26 -11.50 14.96
N MET A 47 -2.92 -11.55 15.10
CA MET A 47 -2.22 -12.70 15.69
C MET A 47 -2.62 -12.95 17.15
N TYR A 48 -2.93 -11.89 17.92
CA TYR A 48 -3.39 -12.02 19.29
C TYR A 48 -4.83 -12.58 19.37
N PHE A 49 -5.73 -12.11 18.51
CA PHE A 49 -7.14 -12.55 18.51
C PHE A 49 -7.39 -13.85 17.74
N MET A 50 -6.54 -14.17 16.77
CA MET A 50 -6.65 -15.35 15.90
C MET A 50 -5.34 -16.15 15.93
N PRO A 51 -4.98 -16.73 17.09
CA PRO A 51 -3.72 -17.41 17.24
C PRO A 51 -3.58 -18.58 16.26
N ALA A 52 -4.66 -19.27 15.86
CA ALA A 52 -4.57 -20.36 14.89
C ALA A 52 -3.91 -19.96 13.56
N HIS A 53 -3.97 -18.68 13.18
CA HIS A 53 -3.48 -18.15 11.91
C HIS A 53 -2.19 -17.33 12.04
N TRP A 54 -1.53 -17.36 13.20
CA TRP A 54 -0.41 -16.49 13.51
C TRP A 54 0.76 -16.63 12.50
N MET A 55 1.06 -17.86 12.06
CA MET A 55 2.15 -18.12 11.11
C MET A 55 1.90 -17.47 9.75
N PHE A 56 0.67 -17.57 9.26
CA PHE A 56 0.27 -16.96 8.00
C PHE A 56 0.36 -15.43 8.10
N ILE A 57 -0.19 -14.84 9.15
CA ILE A 57 -0.13 -13.39 9.37
C ILE A 57 1.32 -12.91 9.52
N PHE A 58 2.15 -13.65 10.26
CA PHE A 58 3.58 -13.33 10.40
C PHE A 58 4.31 -13.37 9.04
N SER A 59 3.98 -14.34 8.18
CA SER A 59 4.54 -14.41 6.84
C SER A 59 4.16 -13.18 5.99
N LEU A 60 2.91 -12.71 6.07
CA LEU A 60 2.45 -11.50 5.39
C LEU A 60 3.18 -10.25 5.87
N ILE A 61 3.31 -10.09 7.19
CA ILE A 61 4.06 -8.98 7.81
C ILE A 61 5.51 -8.99 7.31
N SER A 62 6.13 -10.18 7.23
CA SER A 62 7.51 -10.34 6.78
C SER A 62 7.68 -10.01 5.30
N VAL A 63 6.78 -10.50 4.44
CA VAL A 63 6.76 -10.16 3.00
C VAL A 63 6.60 -8.65 2.81
N HIS A 64 5.70 -8.01 3.56
CA HIS A 64 5.50 -6.58 3.48
C HIS A 64 6.75 -5.79 3.94
N LEU A 65 7.41 -6.23 5.02
CA LEU A 65 8.66 -5.61 5.47
C LEU A 65 9.75 -5.71 4.41
N ILE A 66 9.89 -6.86 3.75
CA ILE A 66 10.84 -7.05 2.64
C ILE A 66 10.52 -6.07 1.51
N ALA A 67 9.24 -5.91 1.15
CA ALA A 67 8.83 -4.95 0.13
C ALA A 67 9.15 -3.50 0.53
N VAL A 68 8.92 -3.11 1.79
CA VAL A 68 9.26 -1.77 2.31
C VAL A 68 10.76 -1.51 2.21
N LEU A 69 11.58 -2.45 2.67
CA LEU A 69 13.04 -2.34 2.60
C LEU A 69 13.51 -2.29 1.13
N ALA A 70 12.94 -3.12 0.26
CA ALA A 70 13.27 -3.12 -1.16
C ALA A 70 12.96 -1.77 -1.82
N VAL A 71 11.80 -1.17 -1.55
CA VAL A 71 11.43 0.16 -2.06
C VAL A 71 12.43 1.23 -1.60
N LEU A 72 12.77 1.26 -0.30
CA LEU A 72 13.72 2.23 0.25
C LEU A 72 15.13 2.05 -0.35
N VAL A 73 15.60 0.82 -0.50
CA VAL A 73 16.90 0.50 -1.09
C VAL A 73 16.93 0.86 -2.57
N LEU A 74 15.90 0.53 -3.34
CA LEU A 74 15.83 0.87 -4.77
C LEU A 74 15.79 2.38 -4.99
N ASN A 75 15.01 3.11 -4.20
CA ASN A 75 15.03 4.58 -4.22
C ASN A 75 16.43 5.12 -3.88
N SER A 76 17.11 4.55 -2.88
CA SER A 76 18.50 4.94 -2.55
C SER A 76 19.52 4.68 -3.66
N ARG A 77 19.22 3.76 -4.60
CA ARG A 77 20.05 3.41 -5.75
C ARG A 77 19.64 4.12 -7.05
N LYS A 78 18.70 5.07 -6.98
CA LYS A 78 18.10 5.76 -8.13
C LYS A 78 17.25 4.86 -9.05
N GLU A 79 16.87 3.66 -8.59
CA GLU A 79 16.02 2.70 -9.33
C GLU A 79 14.52 2.99 -9.10
N TYR A 80 14.10 4.21 -9.38
CA TYR A 80 12.77 4.73 -9.01
C TYR A 80 11.61 3.99 -9.69
N ALA A 81 11.80 3.54 -10.92
CA ALA A 81 10.77 2.79 -11.65
C ALA A 81 10.50 1.43 -11.00
N LEU A 82 11.55 0.69 -10.62
CA LEU A 82 11.43 -0.58 -9.92
C LEU A 82 10.86 -0.39 -8.51
N ALA A 83 11.30 0.64 -7.79
CA ALA A 83 10.75 0.99 -6.48
C ALA A 83 9.23 1.24 -6.57
N LYS A 84 8.77 1.99 -7.58
CA LYS A 84 7.35 2.22 -7.84
C LYS A 84 6.59 0.94 -8.20
N ASN A 85 7.19 0.05 -9.00
CA ASN A 85 6.55 -1.23 -9.33
C ASN A 85 6.30 -2.07 -8.08
N ILE A 86 7.32 -2.23 -7.23
CA ILE A 86 7.16 -2.94 -5.95
C ILE A 86 6.16 -2.21 -5.05
N PHE A 87 6.21 -0.87 -5.02
CA PHE A 87 5.28 -0.07 -4.23
C PHE A 87 3.81 -0.39 -4.54
N ILE A 88 3.48 -0.47 -5.83
CA ILE A 88 2.12 -0.72 -6.33
C ILE A 88 1.74 -2.20 -6.19
N ILE A 89 2.64 -3.14 -6.52
CA ILE A 89 2.33 -4.57 -6.57
C ILE A 89 2.24 -5.22 -5.18
N ASP A 90 3.03 -4.76 -4.21
CA ASP A 90 3.04 -5.33 -2.86
C ASP A 90 1.63 -5.39 -2.21
N PRO A 91 0.82 -4.31 -2.19
CA PRO A 91 -0.55 -4.38 -1.69
C PRO A 91 -1.44 -5.38 -2.45
N ALA A 92 -1.27 -5.53 -3.76
CA ALA A 92 -2.04 -6.52 -4.53
C ALA A 92 -1.74 -7.95 -4.05
N ILE A 93 -0.46 -8.27 -3.83
CA ILE A 93 -0.04 -9.57 -3.32
C ILE A 93 -0.64 -9.81 -1.93
N LEU A 94 -0.52 -8.84 -1.02
CA LEU A 94 -1.06 -8.98 0.34
C LEU A 94 -2.57 -9.20 0.35
N ILE A 95 -3.31 -8.44 -0.46
CA ILE A 95 -4.77 -8.56 -0.55
C ILE A 95 -5.15 -9.94 -1.12
N LEU A 96 -4.52 -10.39 -2.20
CA LEU A 96 -4.81 -11.69 -2.79
C LEU A 96 -4.44 -12.84 -1.86
N CYS A 97 -3.33 -12.75 -1.13
CA CYS A 97 -2.96 -13.75 -0.14
C CYS A 97 -3.99 -13.80 1.00
N LEU A 98 -4.39 -12.65 1.55
CA LEU A 98 -5.43 -12.57 2.59
C LEU A 98 -6.75 -13.15 2.10
N SER A 99 -7.21 -12.75 0.91
CA SER A 99 -8.45 -13.23 0.30
C SER A 99 -8.40 -14.72 -0.04
N GLY A 100 -7.26 -15.25 -0.49
CA GLY A 100 -7.12 -16.68 -0.79
C GLY A 100 -6.99 -17.54 0.46
N TYR A 101 -6.41 -16.99 1.53
CA TYR A 101 -6.28 -17.72 2.79
C TYR A 101 -7.60 -17.72 3.57
N PHE A 102 -8.17 -16.55 3.83
CA PHE A 102 -9.37 -16.36 4.65
C PHE A 102 -10.70 -16.37 3.88
N GLY A 103 -10.65 -16.49 2.55
CA GLY A 103 -11.83 -16.40 1.70
C GLY A 103 -12.29 -14.96 1.44
N LEU A 104 -13.19 -14.81 0.46
CA LEU A 104 -13.72 -13.52 0.04
C LEU A 104 -14.74 -12.92 1.02
N GLU A 105 -15.26 -13.72 1.94
CA GLU A 105 -16.21 -13.27 2.97
C GLU A 105 -15.61 -12.27 3.95
N ALA A 106 -14.28 -12.26 4.10
CA ALA A 106 -13.53 -11.32 4.94
C ALA A 106 -13.39 -9.92 4.32
N ASN A 107 -13.82 -9.73 3.06
CA ASN A 107 -13.92 -8.42 2.39
C ASN A 107 -12.60 -7.69 2.09
N PHE A 108 -11.44 -8.36 2.17
CA PHE A 108 -10.15 -7.75 1.85
C PHE A 108 -10.01 -7.30 0.38
N GLN A 109 -10.74 -7.93 -0.54
CA GLN A 109 -10.74 -7.61 -1.97
C GLN A 109 -11.15 -6.15 -2.26
N TYR A 110 -11.97 -5.52 -1.40
CA TYR A 110 -12.36 -4.12 -1.60
C TYR A 110 -11.22 -3.12 -1.37
N MET A 111 -10.21 -3.50 -0.58
CA MET A 111 -8.99 -2.70 -0.43
C MET A 111 -8.26 -2.55 -1.77
N ALA A 112 -8.41 -3.50 -2.70
CA ALA A 112 -7.74 -3.44 -4.00
C ALA A 112 -8.20 -2.21 -4.80
N LEU A 113 -9.50 -1.89 -4.74
CA LEU A 113 -10.08 -0.72 -5.40
C LEU A 113 -9.61 0.58 -4.74
N ILE A 114 -9.55 0.63 -3.40
CA ILE A 114 -9.07 1.79 -2.66
C ILE A 114 -7.61 2.09 -3.05
N CYS A 115 -6.76 1.07 -3.03
CA CYS A 115 -5.36 1.18 -3.45
C CYS A 115 -5.24 1.60 -4.92
N PHE A 116 -6.06 1.07 -5.83
CA PHE A 116 -6.04 1.47 -7.23
C PHE A 116 -6.32 2.96 -7.41
N LEU A 117 -7.40 3.45 -6.80
CA LEU A 117 -7.74 4.87 -6.83
C LEU A 117 -6.62 5.72 -6.23
N ALA A 118 -6.00 5.27 -5.13
CA ALA A 118 -4.84 5.91 -4.53
C ALA A 118 -3.71 6.13 -5.52
N PHE A 119 -3.34 5.06 -6.23
CA PHE A 119 -2.21 5.08 -7.13
C PHE A 119 -2.47 5.97 -8.35
N LEU A 120 -3.71 5.99 -8.88
CA LEU A 120 -4.10 6.91 -9.94
C LEU A 120 -3.88 8.38 -9.54
N PHE A 121 -4.29 8.75 -8.32
CA PHE A 121 -4.09 10.12 -7.84
C PHE A 121 -2.62 10.44 -7.56
N LEU A 122 -1.90 9.50 -6.94
CA LEU A 122 -0.51 9.67 -6.54
C LEU A 122 0.42 9.89 -7.75
N PHE A 123 0.18 9.18 -8.86
CA PHE A 123 1.07 9.22 -10.02
C PHE A 123 0.47 9.90 -11.27
N LYS A 124 -0.44 10.87 -11.09
CA LYS A 124 -1.12 11.55 -12.21
C LYS A 124 -0.21 12.26 -13.23
N ARG A 125 1.03 12.62 -12.85
CA ARG A 125 1.92 13.49 -13.65
C ARG A 125 2.69 12.76 -14.76
N ARG A 126 2.78 11.43 -14.75
CA ARG A 126 3.53 10.63 -15.75
C ARG A 126 2.70 9.46 -16.30
N PRO A 127 1.52 9.71 -16.89
CA PRO A 127 0.53 8.68 -17.18
C PRO A 127 1.04 7.58 -18.12
N SER A 128 1.86 7.90 -19.13
CA SER A 128 2.38 6.91 -20.09
C SER A 128 3.28 5.85 -19.45
N ASN A 129 4.18 6.26 -18.56
CA ASN A 129 5.06 5.34 -17.83
C ASN A 129 4.36 4.60 -16.69
N ASN A 130 3.19 5.07 -16.27
CA ASN A 130 2.42 4.48 -15.17
C ASN A 130 1.33 3.51 -15.66
N LEU A 131 0.91 3.62 -16.92
CA LEU A 131 -0.13 2.78 -17.52
C LEU A 131 0.20 1.30 -17.32
N LEU A 132 1.42 0.86 -17.66
CA LEU A 132 1.82 -0.55 -17.54
C LEU A 132 1.73 -1.05 -16.10
N VAL A 133 2.11 -0.21 -15.13
CA VAL A 133 2.10 -0.58 -13.70
C VAL A 133 0.67 -0.67 -13.17
N PHE A 134 -0.19 0.27 -13.58
CA PHE A 134 -1.62 0.26 -13.24
C PHE A 134 -2.36 -0.91 -13.89
N SER A 135 -2.08 -1.18 -15.17
CA SER A 135 -2.61 -2.34 -15.88
C SER A 135 -2.17 -3.64 -15.22
N SER A 136 -0.90 -3.74 -14.81
CA SER A 136 -0.39 -4.92 -14.09
C SER A 136 -1.11 -5.09 -12.76
N TYR A 137 -1.24 -4.02 -11.97
CA TYR A 137 -1.98 -4.05 -10.71
C TYR A 137 -3.44 -4.51 -10.89
N MET A 138 -4.15 -3.91 -11.84
CA MET A 138 -5.54 -4.28 -12.14
C MET A 138 -5.64 -5.72 -12.64
N PHE A 139 -4.72 -6.12 -13.52
CA PHE A 139 -4.67 -7.49 -14.02
C PHE A 139 -4.53 -8.49 -12.87
N PHE A 140 -3.54 -8.32 -11.99
CA PHE A 140 -3.34 -9.23 -10.86
C PHE A 140 -4.52 -9.22 -9.89
N THR A 141 -5.01 -8.04 -9.50
CA THR A 141 -6.09 -7.95 -8.50
C THR A 141 -7.43 -8.43 -9.03
N VAL A 142 -7.83 -8.06 -10.25
CA VAL A 142 -9.09 -8.49 -10.86
C VAL A 142 -9.05 -9.97 -11.18
N ILE A 143 -8.02 -10.46 -11.87
CA ILE A 143 -7.94 -11.87 -12.24
C ILE A 143 -7.74 -12.74 -11.01
N GLY A 144 -6.89 -12.32 -10.07
CA GLY A 144 -6.69 -13.02 -8.81
C GLY A 144 -8.00 -13.15 -8.03
N THR A 145 -8.73 -12.05 -7.83
CA THR A 145 -10.03 -12.07 -7.15
C THR A 145 -11.07 -12.91 -7.91
N LEU A 146 -11.08 -12.82 -9.24
CA LEU A 146 -11.99 -13.61 -10.07
C LEU A 146 -11.71 -15.11 -9.96
N ILE A 147 -10.43 -15.52 -9.95
CA ILE A 147 -10.03 -16.92 -9.74
C ILE A 147 -10.48 -17.39 -8.36
N LEU A 148 -10.22 -16.60 -7.30
CA LEU A 148 -10.66 -16.95 -5.96
C LEU A 148 -12.19 -17.14 -5.89
N PHE A 149 -12.94 -16.28 -6.58
CA PHE A 149 -14.40 -16.36 -6.64
C PHE A 149 -14.93 -17.56 -7.45
N LEU A 150 -14.39 -17.79 -8.65
CA LEU A 150 -14.88 -18.84 -9.55
C LEU A 150 -14.57 -20.26 -9.05
N PHE A 151 -13.46 -20.42 -8.34
CA PHE A 151 -13.01 -21.72 -7.83
C PHE A 151 -13.31 -21.90 -6.33
N ASP A 152 -13.96 -20.92 -5.69
CA ASP A 152 -14.29 -20.92 -4.26
C ASP A 152 -13.07 -21.27 -3.38
N ILE A 153 -11.96 -20.56 -3.63
CA ILE A 153 -10.68 -20.85 -2.98
C ILE A 153 -10.67 -20.22 -1.59
N GLU A 154 -10.70 -21.08 -0.59
CA GLU A 154 -10.39 -20.77 0.80
C GLU A 154 -9.44 -21.83 1.38
N LEU A 155 -8.30 -21.40 1.92
CA LEU A 155 -7.31 -22.33 2.50
C LEU A 155 -7.62 -22.72 3.94
N THR A 156 -8.51 -21.98 4.60
CA THR A 156 -8.97 -22.30 5.94
C THR A 156 -10.47 -22.07 6.06
N GLN A 157 -11.12 -22.92 6.84
CA GLN A 157 -12.48 -22.68 7.29
C GLN A 157 -12.45 -21.78 8.52
N LEU A 158 -13.28 -20.76 8.53
CA LEU A 158 -13.37 -19.79 9.61
C LEU A 158 -14.69 -19.96 10.36
N SER A 159 -14.65 -19.77 11.67
CA SER A 159 -15.87 -19.57 12.45
C SER A 159 -16.52 -18.22 12.12
N ASN A 160 -17.83 -18.09 12.38
CA ASN A 160 -18.55 -16.83 12.18
C ASN A 160 -17.94 -15.66 12.98
N GLU A 161 -17.38 -15.94 14.16
CA GLU A 161 -16.72 -14.94 15.01
C GLU A 161 -15.40 -14.45 14.38
N GLU A 162 -14.63 -15.37 13.79
CA GLU A 162 -13.38 -15.06 13.08
C GLU A 162 -13.66 -14.26 11.80
N VAL A 163 -14.66 -14.66 11.00
CA VAL A 163 -15.08 -13.89 9.81
C VAL A 163 -15.49 -12.48 10.21
N THR A 164 -16.26 -12.32 11.29
CA THR A 164 -16.69 -11.01 11.77
C THR A 164 -15.49 -10.16 12.22
N SER A 165 -14.56 -10.76 12.94
CA SER A 165 -13.32 -10.09 13.40
C SER A 165 -12.46 -9.64 12.23
N LEU A 166 -12.31 -10.48 11.20
CA LEU A 166 -11.57 -10.16 9.98
C LEU A 166 -12.25 -9.06 9.16
N ARG A 167 -13.59 -9.05 9.08
CA ARG A 167 -14.33 -7.94 8.44
C ARG A 167 -14.05 -6.61 9.14
N VAL A 168 -14.05 -6.59 10.48
CA VAL A 168 -13.71 -5.38 11.25
C VAL A 168 -12.28 -4.93 10.96
N ALA A 169 -11.33 -5.87 10.90
CA ALA A 169 -9.94 -5.58 10.55
C ALA A 169 -9.83 -5.01 9.13
N SER A 170 -10.49 -5.64 8.15
CA SER A 170 -10.55 -5.18 6.75
C SER A 170 -11.12 -3.76 6.63
N TYR A 171 -12.22 -3.46 7.32
CA TYR A 171 -12.83 -2.12 7.32
C TYR A 171 -11.96 -1.07 8.00
N SER A 172 -11.29 -1.45 9.10
CA SER A 172 -10.37 -0.55 9.81
C SER A 172 -9.13 -0.23 8.98
N LEU A 173 -8.55 -1.23 8.31
CA LEU A 173 -7.46 -1.05 7.36
C LEU A 173 -7.87 -0.20 6.16
N SER A 174 -9.05 -0.47 5.58
CA SER A 174 -9.61 0.30 4.47
C SER A 174 -9.82 1.77 4.84
N THR A 175 -10.34 2.02 6.05
CA THR A 175 -10.55 3.37 6.58
C THR A 175 -9.22 4.08 6.82
N GLY A 176 -8.25 3.38 7.45
CA GLY A 176 -6.90 3.91 7.68
C GLY A 176 -6.19 4.28 6.38
N LEU A 177 -6.27 3.41 5.36
CA LEU A 177 -5.75 3.68 4.01
C LEU A 177 -6.41 4.93 3.41
N THR A 178 -7.74 5.02 3.47
CA THR A 178 -8.49 6.14 2.91
C THR A 178 -8.13 7.46 3.60
N ILE A 179 -8.01 7.48 4.94
CA ILE A 179 -7.62 8.66 5.71
C ILE A 179 -6.19 9.08 5.35
N MET A 180 -5.24 8.13 5.37
CA MET A 180 -3.85 8.39 5.03
C MET A 180 -3.72 8.97 3.61
N MET A 181 -4.45 8.39 2.66
CA MET A 181 -4.52 8.92 1.30
C MET A 181 -5.10 10.34 1.26
N GLY A 182 -6.21 10.57 1.96
CA GLY A 182 -6.83 11.90 2.06
C GLY A 182 -5.86 12.95 2.59
N VAL A 183 -5.10 12.63 3.64
CA VAL A 183 -4.07 13.52 4.22
C VAL A 183 -2.95 13.80 3.22
N VAL A 184 -2.40 12.77 2.58
CA VAL A 184 -1.31 12.93 1.59
C VAL A 184 -1.78 13.78 0.40
N LEU A 185 -3.01 13.57 -0.08
CA LEU A 185 -3.60 14.35 -1.17
C LEU A 185 -3.85 15.80 -0.75
N TYR A 186 -4.35 16.03 0.46
CA TYR A 186 -4.56 17.36 1.01
C TYR A 186 -3.24 18.13 1.12
N GLU A 187 -2.20 17.52 1.70
CA GLU A 187 -0.88 18.16 1.80
C GLU A 187 -0.28 18.47 0.42
N SER A 188 -0.40 17.55 -0.53
CA SER A 188 0.06 17.75 -1.90
C SER A 188 -0.68 18.91 -2.58
N SER A 189 -1.99 19.05 -2.34
CA SER A 189 -2.81 20.14 -2.88
C SER A 189 -2.49 21.48 -2.21
N SER A 190 -2.39 21.53 -0.88
CA SER A 190 -2.12 22.74 -0.11
C SER A 190 -0.75 23.36 -0.45
N LYS A 191 0.31 22.53 -0.49
CA LYS A 191 1.66 22.98 -0.87
C LYS A 191 1.72 23.50 -2.31
N ARG A 192 0.88 22.98 -3.20
CA ARG A 192 0.78 23.43 -4.59
C ARG A 192 0.05 24.76 -4.71
N ASN A 193 -1.02 24.98 -3.95
CA ASN A 193 -1.73 26.26 -3.94
C ASN A 193 -0.82 27.38 -3.41
N ALA A 194 -0.07 27.12 -2.31
CA ALA A 194 0.89 28.08 -1.76
C ALA A 194 2.00 28.46 -2.76
N LYS A 195 2.56 27.50 -3.50
CA LYS A 195 3.55 27.79 -4.57
C LYS A 195 2.96 28.60 -5.72
N THR A 196 1.68 28.42 -6.03
CA THR A 196 1.02 29.15 -7.13
C THR A 196 0.79 30.61 -6.73
N GLU A 197 0.43 30.84 -5.46
CA GLU A 197 0.31 32.19 -4.88
C GLU A 197 1.66 32.93 -4.84
N GLU A 198 2.77 32.27 -4.50
CA GLU A 198 4.11 32.88 -4.52
C GLU A 198 4.60 33.26 -5.93
N THR A 199 4.21 32.52 -6.97
CA THR A 199 4.57 32.86 -8.37
C THR A 199 3.69 33.94 -9.00
N LEU A 200 2.55 34.28 -8.37
CA LEU A 200 1.61 35.28 -8.85
C LEU A 200 1.72 36.63 -8.12
N MET A 201 2.55 36.71 -7.07
CA MET A 201 2.98 37.95 -6.41
C MET A 201 4.32 38.43 -6.98
#